data_AF-A0A7H4GS58-F1
#
_entry.id   AF-A0A7H4GS58-F1
#
_cell.length_a   1.000
_cell.length_b   1.000
_cell.length_c   1.000
_cell.angle_alpha   90.00
_cell.angle_beta   90.00
_cell.angle_gamma   90.00
#
_symmetry.space_group_name_H-M   'P 1'
#
loop_
_entity.id
_entity.type
_entity.pdbx_description
1 polymer ?
#
loop_
_entity_poly.entity_id
_entity_poly.type
_entity_poly.pdbx_seq_one_letter_code
_entity_poly.pdbx_strand_id
1 'polypeptide(L)'
;MSLAKYSGWYLLATGIIHNTIGLVTGWGIIAGIHADGWWNSIQTGGEMDFARSAMLWFLVLGFFWMMLGHLMQQWLNHTGRPLPAQIGWGLLANGVLVAMVLPASGAWLVIAQGLLILLGGRKSEPAR
;
A
#
# COMPACT_ATOMS: atom_id res chain seq x y z
N MET A 1 2.12 -25.41 -4.42
CA MET A 1 2.13 -24.12 -5.15
C MET A 1 2.59 -23.01 -4.20
N SER A 2 3.59 -22.21 -4.56
CA SER A 2 4.07 -21.11 -3.70
C SER A 2 3.05 -19.96 -3.65
N LEU A 3 2.73 -19.43 -2.47
CA LEU A 3 1.88 -18.24 -2.30
C LEU A 3 2.51 -16.99 -2.94
N ALA A 4 3.84 -16.96 -3.12
CA ALA A 4 4.55 -15.83 -3.70
C ALA A 4 4.14 -15.51 -5.15
N LYS A 5 3.54 -16.47 -5.88
CA LYS A 5 3.03 -16.22 -7.24
C LYS A 5 1.82 -15.25 -7.27
N TYR A 6 1.21 -15.00 -6.12
CA TYR A 6 0.06 -14.10 -5.97
C TYR A 6 0.41 -12.85 -5.14
N SER A 7 1.69 -12.58 -4.92
CA SER A 7 2.11 -11.42 -4.12
C SER A 7 1.65 -10.09 -4.73
N GLY A 8 1.57 -9.98 -6.06
CA GLY A 8 1.02 -8.78 -6.71
C GLY A 8 -0.45 -8.56 -6.34
N TRP A 9 -1.28 -9.60 -6.45
CA TRP A 9 -2.69 -9.53 -6.02
C TRP A 9 -2.86 -9.26 -4.54
N TYR A 10 -1.98 -9.78 -3.68
CA TYR A 10 -2.00 -9.48 -2.26
C TYR A 10 -1.83 -7.97 -1.99
N LEU A 11 -0.85 -7.32 -2.63
CA LEU A 11 -0.63 -5.88 -2.43
C LEU A 11 -1.79 -5.06 -2.99
N LEU A 12 -2.37 -5.49 -4.12
CA LEU A 12 -3.56 -4.85 -4.67
C LEU A 12 -4.73 -4.94 -3.69
N ALA A 13 -5.00 -6.12 -3.15
CA ALA A 13 -6.05 -6.32 -2.15
C ALA A 13 -5.81 -5.48 -0.89
N THR A 14 -4.54 -5.35 -0.46
CA THR A 14 -4.14 -4.49 0.65
C THR A 14 -4.50 -3.03 0.36
N GLY A 15 -4.21 -2.53 -0.85
CA GLY A 15 -4.58 -1.18 -1.28
C GLY A 15 -6.10 -0.96 -1.31
N ILE A 16 -6.88 -1.95 -1.78
CA ILE A 16 -8.36 -1.90 -1.74
C ILE A 16 -8.86 -1.78 -0.29
N ILE A 17 -8.38 -2.65 0.60
CA ILE A 17 -8.78 -2.65 2.02
C ILE A 17 -8.42 -1.31 2.66
N HIS A 18 -7.19 -0.83 2.45
CA HIS A 18 -6.70 0.44 2.96
C HIS A 18 -7.60 1.60 2.54
N ASN A 19 -7.87 1.76 1.24
CA ASN A 19 -8.73 2.85 0.76
C ASN A 19 -10.18 2.70 1.22
N THR A 20 -10.71 1.47 1.28
CA THR A 20 -12.08 1.25 1.78
C THR A 20 -12.21 1.71 3.23
N ILE A 21 -11.22 1.37 4.08
CA ILE A 21 -11.18 1.86 5.47
C ILE A 21 -11.12 3.39 5.48
N GLY A 22 -10.21 4.00 4.70
CA GLY A 22 -10.08 5.47 4.62
C GLY A 22 -11.37 6.17 4.19
N LEU A 23 -12.07 5.63 3.20
CA LEU A 23 -13.36 6.16 2.74
C LEU A 23 -14.43 6.07 3.82
N VAL A 24 -14.53 4.94 4.52
CA VAL A 24 -15.55 4.73 5.56
C VAL A 24 -15.28 5.57 6.80
N THR A 25 -14.05 5.55 7.32
CA THR A 25 -13.70 6.28 8.55
C THR A 25 -13.49 7.78 8.30
N GLY A 26 -13.10 8.14 7.09
CA GLY A 26 -12.80 9.51 6.66
C GLY A 26 -13.96 10.24 5.99
N TRP A 27 -15.15 9.65 5.92
CA TRP A 27 -16.26 10.17 5.12
C TRP A 27 -16.59 11.63 5.41
N GLY A 28 -16.59 12.04 6.70
CA GLY A 28 -16.85 13.44 7.08
C GLY A 28 -15.82 14.42 6.52
N ILE A 29 -14.53 14.04 6.47
CA ILE A 29 -13.45 14.85 5.90
C ILE A 29 -13.65 14.97 4.39
N ILE A 30 -13.96 13.86 3.71
CA ILE A 30 -14.16 13.81 2.26
C ILE A 30 -15.40 14.61 1.86
N ALA A 31 -16.50 14.49 2.61
CA ALA A 31 -17.72 15.26 2.38
C ALA A 31 -17.47 16.76 2.57
N GLY A 32 -16.65 17.16 3.55
CA GLY A 32 -16.21 18.54 3.72
C GLY A 32 -15.40 19.07 2.52
N ILE A 33 -14.42 18.28 2.04
CA ILE A 33 -13.67 18.59 0.81
C ILE A 33 -14.61 18.78 -0.39
N HIS A 34 -15.62 17.91 -0.52
CA HIS A 34 -16.59 18.01 -1.59
C HIS A 34 -17.46 19.28 -1.48
N ALA A 35 -17.94 19.60 -0.27
CA ALA A 35 -18.78 20.77 -0.02
C ALA A 35 -18.05 22.09 -0.33
N ASP A 36 -16.75 22.16 -0.07
CA ASP A 36 -15.91 23.32 -0.36
C ASP A 36 -15.42 23.36 -1.83
N GLY A 37 -15.74 22.34 -2.62
CA GLY A 37 -15.25 22.14 -3.98
C GLY A 37 -13.85 21.51 -4.03
N TRP A 38 -13.54 20.74 -5.07
CA TRP A 38 -12.27 19.97 -5.12
C TRP A 38 -11.00 20.81 -5.33
N TRP A 39 -11.13 22.08 -5.74
CA TRP A 39 -9.99 22.95 -6.01
C TRP A 39 -9.55 23.69 -4.74
N ASN A 40 -8.27 23.54 -4.37
CA ASN A 40 -7.65 24.15 -3.19
C ASN A 40 -8.37 23.92 -1.85
N SER A 41 -9.23 22.90 -1.73
CA SER A 41 -10.00 22.64 -0.50
C SER A 41 -9.25 21.91 0.61
N ILE A 42 -8.00 21.54 0.38
CA ILE A 42 -7.10 21.12 1.47
C ILE A 42 -6.67 22.34 2.30
N GLN A 43 -6.67 23.54 1.71
CA GLN A 43 -6.44 24.78 2.45
C GLN A 43 -7.78 25.34 2.94
N THR A 44 -7.87 25.61 4.23
CA THR A 44 -9.07 26.19 4.86
C THR A 44 -8.66 27.41 5.66
N GLY A 45 -9.28 28.57 5.39
CA GLY A 45 -8.93 29.81 6.08
C GLY A 45 -7.52 30.34 5.77
N GLY A 46 -6.94 29.96 4.63
CA GLY A 46 -5.58 30.35 4.22
C GLY A 46 -4.46 29.46 4.74
N GLU A 47 -4.78 28.43 5.53
CA GLU A 47 -3.83 27.51 6.14
C GLU A 47 -4.07 26.07 5.70
N MET A 48 -3.07 25.20 5.84
CA MET A 48 -3.20 23.77 5.50
C MET A 48 -4.05 23.04 6.55
N ASP A 49 -5.16 22.43 6.12
CA ASP A 49 -5.90 21.47 6.94
C ASP A 49 -5.17 20.12 6.92
N PHE A 50 -4.50 19.80 8.02
CA PHE A 50 -3.73 18.56 8.16
C PHE A 50 -4.59 17.30 8.11
N ALA A 51 -5.86 17.33 8.52
CA ALA A 51 -6.74 16.17 8.46
C ALA A 51 -7.14 15.87 7.01
N ARG A 52 -7.49 16.92 6.24
CA ARG A 52 -7.74 16.80 4.79
C ARG A 52 -6.49 16.37 4.03
N SER A 53 -5.33 16.95 4.34
CA SER A 53 -4.04 16.59 3.76
C SER A 53 -3.68 15.12 4.04
N ALA A 54 -3.81 14.68 5.30
CA ALA A 54 -3.56 13.29 5.68
C ALA A 54 -4.53 12.34 4.97
N MET A 55 -5.81 12.69 4.85
CA MET A 55 -6.81 11.90 4.13
C MET A 55 -6.46 11.74 2.64
N LEU A 56 -6.03 12.83 1.99
CA LEU A 56 -5.57 12.80 0.60
C LEU A 56 -4.40 11.82 0.45
N TRP A 57 -3.35 11.97 1.24
CA TRP A 57 -2.16 11.12 1.15
C TRP A 57 -2.45 9.67 1.53
N PHE A 58 -3.35 9.44 2.48
CA PHE A 58 -3.81 8.11 2.86
C PHE A 58 -4.45 7.38 1.66
N LEU A 59 -5.38 8.03 0.96
CA LEU A 59 -6.06 7.42 -0.19
C LEU A 59 -5.15 7.27 -1.41
N VAL A 60 -4.29 8.26 -1.66
CA VAL A 60 -3.30 8.22 -2.74
C VAL A 60 -2.33 7.05 -2.55
N LEU A 61 -1.86 6.80 -1.32
CA LEU A 61 -0.98 5.67 -1.01
C LEU A 61 -1.64 4.32 -1.34
N GLY A 62 -2.92 4.13 -1.00
CA GLY A 62 -3.62 2.89 -1.34
C GLY A 62 -3.80 2.69 -2.84
N PHE A 63 -4.04 3.76 -3.62
CA PHE A 63 -4.03 3.68 -5.09
C PHE A 63 -2.65 3.33 -5.65
N PHE A 64 -1.57 3.88 -5.08
CA PHE A 64 -0.21 3.47 -5.45
C PHE A 64 0.05 1.99 -5.15
N TRP A 65 -0.43 1.46 -4.02
CA TRP A 65 -0.34 0.02 -3.73
C TRP A 65 -1.17 -0.84 -4.69
N MET A 66 -2.36 -0.39 -5.09
CA MET A 66 -3.15 -1.08 -6.12
C MET A 66 -2.42 -1.14 -7.45
N MET A 67 -1.87 -0.03 -7.91
CA MET A 67 -1.11 0.06 -9.16
C MET A 67 0.16 -0.79 -9.11
N LEU A 68 0.94 -0.69 -8.01
CA LEU A 68 2.16 -1.47 -7.83
C LEU A 68 1.86 -2.97 -7.73
N GLY A 69 0.81 -3.36 -7.00
CA GLY A 69 0.37 -4.74 -6.91
C GLY A 69 -0.03 -5.33 -8.26
N HIS A 70 -0.77 -4.55 -9.07
CA HIS A 70 -1.09 -4.95 -10.43
C HIS A 70 0.16 -5.13 -11.30
N LEU A 71 1.08 -4.15 -11.28
CA LEU A 71 2.35 -4.22 -12.01
C LEU A 71 3.18 -5.44 -11.61
N MET A 72 3.31 -5.70 -10.31
CA MET A 72 4.02 -6.87 -9.77
C MET A 72 3.38 -8.18 -10.26
N GLN A 73 2.05 -8.24 -10.31
CA GLN A 73 1.39 -9.45 -10.79
C GLN A 73 1.58 -9.64 -12.29
N GLN A 74 1.51 -8.58 -13.09
CA GLN A 74 1.82 -8.65 -14.52
C GLN A 74 3.25 -9.14 -14.74
N TRP A 75 4.22 -8.61 -13.99
CA TRP A 75 5.61 -9.08 -14.05
C TRP A 75 5.73 -10.59 -13.81
N LEU A 76 5.09 -11.10 -12.75
CA LEU A 76 5.10 -12.52 -12.42
C LEU A 76 4.50 -13.36 -13.55
N ASN A 77 3.37 -12.92 -14.12
CA ASN A 77 2.67 -13.64 -15.17
C ASN A 77 3.43 -13.64 -16.50
N HIS A 78 4.04 -12.52 -16.88
CA HIS A 78 4.73 -12.36 -18.17
C HIS A 78 6.15 -12.91 -18.18
N THR A 79 6.88 -12.79 -17.06
CA THR A 79 8.29 -13.21 -17.01
C THR A 79 8.51 -14.60 -16.41
N GLY A 80 7.58 -15.07 -15.57
CA GLY A 80 7.77 -16.26 -14.74
C GLY A 80 8.91 -16.13 -13.71
N ARG A 81 9.53 -14.95 -13.60
CA ARG A 81 10.66 -14.68 -12.70
C ARG A 81 10.15 -14.18 -11.35
N PRO A 82 10.86 -14.50 -10.25
CA PRO A 82 10.54 -13.92 -8.95
C PRO A 82 10.66 -12.39 -8.99
N LEU A 83 9.95 -11.72 -8.10
CA LEU A 83 10.09 -10.28 -7.90
C LEU A 83 11.46 -9.95 -7.28
N PRO A 84 12.05 -8.78 -7.60
CA PRO A 84 13.28 -8.33 -6.97
C PRO A 84 13.16 -8.25 -5.44
N ALA A 85 14.16 -8.79 -4.72
CA ALA A 85 14.19 -8.81 -3.26
C ALA A 85 14.12 -7.40 -2.64
N GLN A 86 14.61 -6.39 -3.36
CA GLN A 86 14.59 -4.98 -2.96
C GLN A 86 13.17 -4.48 -2.72
N ILE A 87 12.19 -4.94 -3.49
CA ILE A 87 10.76 -4.61 -3.25
C ILE A 87 10.31 -5.22 -1.92
N GLY A 88 10.69 -6.47 -1.67
CA GLY A 88 10.39 -7.16 -0.42
C GLY A 88 10.98 -6.47 0.81
N TRP A 89 12.26 -6.11 0.76
CA TRP A 89 12.93 -5.36 1.83
C TRP A 89 12.34 -3.96 2.03
N GLY A 90 12.03 -3.25 0.95
CA GLY A 90 11.40 -1.93 1.02
C GLY A 90 10.05 -1.97 1.72
N LEU A 91 9.18 -2.91 1.36
CA LEU A 91 7.88 -3.08 2.01
C LEU A 91 8.02 -3.54 3.47
N LEU A 92 8.95 -4.46 3.75
CA LEU A 92 9.21 -4.93 5.11
C LEU A 92 9.68 -3.80 6.03
N ALA A 93 10.65 -3.00 5.58
CA ALA A 93 11.17 -1.87 6.35
C ALA A 93 10.08 -0.82 6.64
N ASN A 94 9.28 -0.47 5.63
CA ASN A 94 8.16 0.46 5.81
C ASN A 94 7.11 -0.09 6.78
N GLY A 95 6.73 -1.36 6.63
CA GLY A 95 5.77 -2.01 7.51
C GLY A 95 6.25 -2.06 8.97
N VAL A 96 7.52 -2.41 9.20
CA VAL A 96 8.12 -2.42 10.55
C VAL A 96 8.16 -1.02 11.14
N LEU A 97 8.56 0.00 10.37
CA LEU A 97 8.59 1.38 10.83
C LEU A 97 7.20 1.84 11.28
N VAL A 98 6.16 1.61 10.46
CA VAL A 98 4.79 1.99 10.80
C VAL A 98 4.26 1.17 11.98
N ALA A 99 4.49 -0.15 12.03
CA ALA A 99 4.04 -0.98 13.15
C ALA A 99 4.74 -0.60 14.47
N MET A 100 5.97 -0.12 14.42
CA MET A 100 6.71 0.36 15.60
C MET A 100 6.11 1.66 16.14
N VAL A 101 5.74 2.61 15.26
CA VAL A 101 5.19 3.92 15.65
C VAL A 101 3.69 3.84 15.94
N LEU A 102 2.95 2.99 15.21
CA LEU A 102 1.50 2.80 15.29
C LEU A 102 1.15 1.29 15.21
N PRO A 103 1.27 0.55 16.32
CA PRO A 103 1.04 -0.91 16.33
C PRO A 103 -0.39 -1.31 15.95
N ALA A 104 -1.38 -0.52 16.36
CA ALA A 104 -2.79 -0.71 16.01
C ALA A 104 -3.09 -0.13 14.61
N SER A 105 -2.43 -0.68 13.58
CA SER A 105 -2.59 -0.26 12.18
C SER A 105 -2.62 -1.44 11.21
N GLY A 106 -2.87 -1.15 9.93
CA GLY A 106 -2.77 -2.15 8.85
C GLY A 106 -1.34 -2.52 8.43
N ALA A 107 -0.31 -1.98 9.08
CA ALA A 107 1.10 -2.17 8.69
C ALA A 107 1.54 -3.64 8.65
N TRP A 108 0.90 -4.48 9.46
CA TRP A 108 1.12 -5.93 9.47
C TRP A 108 0.90 -6.59 8.12
N LEU A 109 -0.05 -6.10 7.31
CA LEU A 109 -0.27 -6.60 5.95
C LEU A 109 0.92 -6.29 5.05
N VAL A 110 1.54 -5.11 5.21
CA VAL A 110 2.72 -4.69 4.44
C VAL A 110 3.97 -5.47 4.85
N ILE A 111 4.12 -5.77 6.15
CA ILE A 111 5.17 -6.68 6.66
C ILE A 111 5.03 -8.06 6.02
N ALA A 112 3.83 -8.64 6.08
CA ALA A 112 3.55 -9.95 5.49
C ALA A 112 3.83 -9.97 3.97
N GLN A 113 3.50 -8.89 3.26
CA GLN A 113 3.83 -8.74 1.84
C GLN A 113 5.34 -8.75 1.59
N GLY A 114 6.12 -8.01 2.38
CA GLY A 114 7.58 -7.98 2.27
C GLY A 114 8.18 -9.37 2.47
N LEU A 115 7.75 -10.08 3.51
CA LEU A 115 8.17 -11.46 3.78
C LEU A 115 7.77 -12.42 2.65
N LEU A 116 6.56 -12.30 2.10
CA LEU A 116 6.08 -13.14 1.01
C LEU A 116 6.98 -13.05 -0.23
N ILE A 117 7.44 -11.84 -0.57
CA ILE A 117 8.37 -11.61 -1.70
C ILE A 117 9.74 -12.22 -1.42
N LEU A 118 10.30 -11.97 -0.23
CA LEU A 118 11.64 -12.44 0.15
C LEU A 118 11.72 -13.98 0.22
N LEU A 119 10.69 -14.62 0.77
CA LEU A 119 10.60 -16.08 0.85
C LEU A 119 10.31 -16.72 -0.52
N GLY A 120 9.66 -15.99 -1.42
CA GLY A 120 9.43 -16.40 -2.80
C GLY A 120 10.71 -16.47 -3.63
N GLY A 121 11.57 -15.45 -3.54
CA GLY A 121 12.82 -15.36 -4.31
C GLY A 121 13.85 -16.44 -3.95
N ARG A 122 13.93 -16.82 -2.67
CA ARG A 122 14.88 -17.85 -2.16
C ARG A 122 14.68 -19.25 -2.72
N LYS A 123 13.48 -19.58 -3.24
CA LYS A 123 13.19 -20.92 -3.80
C LYS A 123 13.59 -21.05 -5.28
N SER A 124 13.96 -19.94 -5.92
CA SER A 124 14.25 -19.84 -7.36
C SER A 124 15.74 -19.70 -7.69
N GLU A 125 16.60 -19.49 -6.69
CA GLU A 125 18.06 -19.62 -6.87
C GLU A 125 18.45 -21.09 -6.62
N PRO A 126 19.05 -21.80 -7.61
CA PRO A 126 19.78 -23.01 -7.31
C PRO A 126 20.91 -22.66 -6.34
N ALA A 127 21.10 -23.49 -5.30
CA ALA A 127 22.26 -23.38 -4.43
C ALA A 127 23.53 -23.29 -5.29
N ARG A 128 24.28 -22.19 -5.13
CA ARG A 128 25.59 -22.03 -5.76
C ARG A 128 26.60 -22.98 -5.15
#